data_AF-A0A6N9QE18-F1
#
_entry.id   AF-A0A6N9QE18-F1
#
_cell.length_a   1.000
_cell.length_b   1.000
_cell.length_c   1.000
_cell.angle_alpha   90.00
_cell.angle_beta   90.00
_cell.angle_gamma   90.00
#
_symmetry.space_group_name_H-M   'P 1'
#
loop_
_entity.id
_entity.type
_entity.pdbx_description
1 polymer ?
#
loop_
_entity_poly.entity_id
_entity_poly.type
_entity_poly.pdbx_seq_one_letter_code
_entity_poly.pdbx_strand_id
1 'polypeptide(L)'
;MKRILMRAAMLPLENLDTFQIVAENKFGTNAGNMFFPYSLCRTLMTDEEGQIDSIIDMQHNSQKRIQELNEQYDCFLIPLANAFRISFSNELERMTDFIKKLKIPCIVVGIGLQDSVDAKGNATHEFDEQAKKFVKAVLDKSAIMGVRGEITANYLKHLGFREETDFTIIGCPSMFTFGSKLPQVNRRELTSDSMVCVNRKVKLPKKLHGFLEKCQEEFPNHYFIPQNTFDFRLLYAGLPLDAGKPENKKVPGNYPKHYLDACFQEDKVRGFVNVPTWLDFLSKATLNFGSRIHGNIAGVLAGTPSYIFASDSRILELAEYHRIPHMLAKDIKETTSLSDIYEATDFDTIHQGHEERFGHYLDFLHKNGVETVYDGGNVPEKLPFDKKVEALELEPPVTPLILQDSEEQMRRREAYFRYLVDRNAELRWELSDERRKVSKRIIKRLRRFL
;
A
#
# COMPACT_ATOMS: atom_id res chain seq x y z
N MET A 1 -10.92 21.27 17.01
CA MET A 1 -10.01 20.21 16.53
C MET A 1 -10.56 19.69 15.22
N LYS A 2 -9.73 19.56 14.17
CA LYS A 2 -10.20 19.09 12.87
C LYS A 2 -10.47 17.58 12.91
N ARG A 3 -11.65 17.17 12.45
CA ARG A 3 -12.06 15.77 12.30
C ARG A 3 -11.78 15.34 10.86
N ILE A 4 -10.93 14.34 10.70
CA ILE A 4 -10.44 13.92 9.38
C ILE A 4 -11.08 12.59 9.00
N LEU A 5 -11.70 12.54 7.83
CA LEU A 5 -12.07 11.28 7.19
C LEU A 5 -10.92 10.84 6.29
N MET A 6 -10.48 9.60 6.39
CA MET A 6 -9.37 9.07 5.59
C MET A 6 -9.80 7.87 4.75
N ARG A 7 -9.38 7.85 3.47
CA ARG A 7 -9.50 6.64 2.65
C ARG A 7 -8.51 5.58 3.14
N ALA A 8 -8.98 4.64 3.94
CA ALA A 8 -8.18 3.51 4.43
C ALA A 8 -9.10 2.31 4.70
N ALA A 9 -8.53 1.10 4.61
CA ALA A 9 -9.24 -0.13 4.97
C ALA A 9 -9.22 -0.40 6.49
N MET A 10 -8.21 0.14 7.18
CA MET A 10 -8.07 0.20 8.63
C MET A 10 -7.13 1.34 8.99
N LEU A 11 -7.28 1.90 10.19
CA LEU A 11 -6.32 2.77 10.84
C LEU A 11 -5.41 1.97 11.79
N PRO A 12 -4.18 2.45 12.06
CA PRO A 12 -3.27 1.79 13.00
C PRO A 12 -3.85 1.61 14.40
N LEU A 13 -4.65 2.59 14.86
CA LEU A 13 -5.20 2.61 16.22
C LEU A 13 -6.46 1.78 16.40
N GLU A 14 -7.01 1.19 15.32
CA GLU A 14 -8.12 0.22 15.43
C GLU A 14 -7.65 -1.09 16.08
N ASN A 15 -6.33 -1.36 16.10
CA ASN A 15 -5.68 -2.53 16.72
C ASN A 15 -6.40 -3.86 16.46
N LEU A 16 -6.79 -4.08 15.20
CA LEU A 16 -7.49 -5.29 14.77
C LEU A 16 -6.59 -6.52 14.90
N ASP A 17 -7.19 -7.67 15.22
CA ASP A 17 -6.44 -8.93 15.33
C ASP A 17 -5.99 -9.47 13.96
N THR A 18 -5.03 -10.41 13.98
CA THR A 18 -4.49 -11.01 12.76
C THR A 18 -5.59 -11.65 11.89
N PHE A 19 -6.59 -12.28 12.50
CA PHE A 19 -7.66 -12.96 11.76
C PHE A 19 -8.54 -11.96 11.01
N GLN A 20 -9.03 -10.91 11.69
CA GLN A 20 -9.82 -9.83 11.10
C GLN A 20 -9.08 -9.21 9.92
N ILE A 21 -7.79 -8.92 10.10
CA ILE A 21 -6.97 -8.29 9.08
C ILE A 21 -6.83 -9.18 7.83
N VAL A 22 -6.52 -10.46 8.01
CA VAL A 22 -6.28 -11.41 6.90
C VAL A 22 -7.57 -11.84 6.22
N ALA A 23 -8.61 -12.18 7.00
CA ALA A 23 -9.88 -12.67 6.50
C ALA A 23 -10.63 -11.56 5.75
N GLU A 24 -10.83 -10.42 6.40
CA GLU A 24 -11.62 -9.29 5.87
C GLU A 24 -10.81 -8.36 4.96
N ASN A 25 -9.54 -8.67 4.70
CA ASN A 25 -8.68 -7.91 3.78
C ASN A 25 -8.51 -6.43 4.21
N LYS A 26 -8.24 -6.19 5.50
CA LYS A 26 -8.14 -4.85 6.10
C LYS A 26 -6.93 -4.03 5.65
N PHE A 27 -6.03 -4.59 4.83
CA PHE A 27 -4.97 -3.85 4.14
C PHE A 27 -5.26 -3.59 2.65
N GLY A 28 -6.47 -3.89 2.15
CA GLY A 28 -6.88 -3.50 0.79
C GLY A 28 -6.05 -4.15 -0.31
N THR A 29 -5.88 -5.47 -0.25
CA THR A 29 -5.10 -6.35 -1.16
C THR A 29 -3.58 -6.32 -1.01
N ASN A 30 -3.03 -5.34 -0.30
CA ASN A 30 -1.59 -5.18 -0.14
C ASN A 30 -1.23 -4.64 1.25
N ALA A 31 -0.54 -5.42 2.07
CA ALA A 31 -0.07 -5.05 3.40
C ALA A 31 0.74 -3.74 3.42
N GLY A 32 1.47 -3.43 2.35
CA GLY A 32 2.19 -2.17 2.21
C GLY A 32 1.30 -0.91 2.25
N ASN A 33 -0.02 -1.05 2.03
CA ASN A 33 -0.94 0.07 2.14
C ASN A 33 -1.11 0.58 3.59
N MET A 34 -0.74 -0.22 4.60
CA MET A 34 -0.80 0.20 6.03
C MET A 34 0.13 1.38 6.32
N PHE A 35 1.18 1.56 5.53
CA PHE A 35 2.09 2.71 5.67
C PHE A 35 1.46 4.05 5.30
N PHE A 36 0.35 4.07 4.54
CA PHE A 36 -0.36 5.33 4.28
C PHE A 36 -1.06 5.86 5.53
N PRO A 37 -2.03 5.14 6.13
CA PRO A 37 -2.69 5.65 7.32
C PRO A 37 -1.72 5.74 8.50
N TYR A 38 -0.71 4.88 8.61
CA TYR A 38 0.31 5.02 9.66
C TYR A 38 1.05 6.36 9.58
N SER A 39 1.61 6.69 8.42
CA SER A 39 2.34 7.94 8.24
C SER A 39 1.42 9.16 8.37
N LEU A 40 0.21 9.10 7.80
CA LEU A 40 -0.73 10.22 7.85
C LEU A 40 -1.27 10.44 9.27
N CYS A 41 -1.63 9.40 10.00
CA CYS A 41 -2.05 9.54 11.40
C CYS A 41 -0.92 10.13 12.25
N ARG A 42 0.33 9.69 12.05
CA ARG A 42 1.49 10.25 12.74
C ARG A 42 1.70 11.75 12.46
N THR A 43 1.51 12.17 11.21
CA THR A 43 1.67 13.58 10.80
C THR A 43 0.51 14.49 11.22
N LEU A 44 -0.72 13.96 11.27
CA LEU A 44 -1.94 14.78 11.36
C LEU A 44 -2.59 14.77 12.74
N MET A 45 -2.19 13.86 13.62
CA MET A 45 -2.73 13.80 14.99
C MET A 45 -2.05 14.85 15.88
N THR A 46 -2.53 16.09 15.80
CA THR A 46 -2.00 17.28 16.51
C THR A 46 -2.07 17.17 18.03
N ASP A 47 -2.97 16.35 18.55
CA ASP A 47 -3.17 16.09 19.98
C ASP A 47 -3.79 14.68 20.18
N GLU A 48 -3.94 14.25 21.44
CA GLU A 48 -4.44 12.91 21.77
C GLU A 48 -5.96 12.76 21.64
N GLU A 49 -6.71 13.85 21.48
CA GLU A 49 -8.15 13.85 21.21
C GLU A 49 -8.47 13.87 19.70
N GLY A 50 -7.43 14.06 18.85
CA GLY A 50 -7.51 14.09 17.40
C GLY A 50 -8.32 12.94 16.82
N GLN A 51 -9.40 13.26 16.11
CA GLN A 51 -10.30 12.27 15.52
C GLN A 51 -9.98 12.08 14.03
N ILE A 52 -9.35 10.95 13.72
CA ILE A 52 -9.16 10.45 12.35
C ILE A 52 -9.95 9.16 12.24
N ASP A 53 -10.91 9.12 11.31
CA ASP A 53 -11.73 7.93 11.02
C ASP A 53 -11.46 7.42 9.61
N SER A 54 -11.64 6.12 9.36
CA SER A 54 -11.43 5.51 8.06
C SER A 54 -12.74 5.24 7.30
N ILE A 55 -12.65 5.27 5.98
CA ILE A 55 -13.70 4.82 5.07
C ILE A 55 -13.07 4.16 3.83
N ILE A 56 -13.69 3.07 3.38
CA ILE A 56 -13.31 2.40 2.13
C ILE A 56 -14.48 2.19 1.17
N ASP A 57 -15.71 2.01 1.66
CA ASP A 57 -16.88 1.90 0.80
C ASP A 57 -17.38 3.28 0.37
N MET A 58 -17.13 3.60 -0.90
CA MET A 58 -17.59 4.84 -1.54
C MET A 58 -18.85 4.64 -2.37
N GLN A 59 -19.31 3.41 -2.56
CA GLN A 59 -20.39 3.07 -3.48
C GLN A 59 -21.76 3.12 -2.79
N HIS A 60 -21.90 2.59 -1.58
CA HIS A 60 -23.20 2.36 -0.94
C HIS A 60 -23.53 3.39 0.14
N ASN A 61 -23.32 4.67 -0.15
CA ASN A 61 -23.61 5.76 0.78
C ASN A 61 -25.01 6.34 0.55
N SER A 62 -25.88 6.19 1.55
CA SER A 62 -27.21 6.82 1.55
C SER A 62 -27.08 8.36 1.59
N GLN A 63 -28.11 9.08 1.16
CA GLN A 63 -28.11 10.54 1.25
C GLN A 63 -27.93 11.03 2.70
N LYS A 64 -28.53 10.32 3.67
CA LYS A 64 -28.34 10.57 5.10
C LYS A 64 -26.87 10.41 5.48
N ARG A 65 -26.22 9.32 5.06
CA ARG A 65 -24.79 9.09 5.35
C ARG A 65 -23.92 10.20 4.78
N ILE A 66 -24.15 10.62 3.54
CA ILE A 66 -23.42 11.75 2.93
C ILE A 66 -23.63 13.05 3.74
N GLN A 67 -24.84 13.30 4.22
CA GLN A 67 -25.11 14.46 5.08
C GLN A 67 -24.32 14.37 6.39
N GLU A 68 -24.36 13.23 7.06
CA GLU A 68 -23.57 12.98 8.29
C GLU A 68 -22.08 13.23 8.05
N LEU A 69 -21.51 12.72 6.94
CA LEU A 69 -20.09 12.94 6.62
C LEU A 69 -19.76 14.43 6.44
N ASN A 70 -20.63 15.19 5.78
CA ASN A 70 -20.43 16.63 5.58
C ASN A 70 -20.58 17.47 6.84
N GLU A 71 -21.33 16.99 7.83
CA GLU A 71 -21.53 17.66 9.12
C GLU A 71 -20.46 17.27 10.16
N GLN A 72 -19.91 16.05 10.05
CA GLN A 72 -18.99 15.48 11.02
C GLN A 72 -17.51 15.74 10.70
N TYR A 73 -17.11 15.82 9.44
CA TYR A 73 -15.70 15.90 9.08
C TYR A 73 -15.35 17.25 8.47
N ASP A 74 -14.13 17.70 8.73
CA ASP A 74 -13.60 18.96 8.20
C ASP A 74 -12.89 18.76 6.86
N CYS A 75 -12.40 17.55 6.57
CA CYS A 75 -11.86 17.19 5.27
C CYS A 75 -11.88 15.67 5.04
N PHE A 76 -11.77 15.28 3.77
CA PHE A 76 -11.58 13.90 3.34
C PHE A 76 -10.20 13.74 2.68
N LEU A 77 -9.30 13.01 3.35
CA LEU A 77 -7.95 12.72 2.87
C LEU A 77 -7.89 11.38 2.14
N ILE A 78 -7.29 11.39 0.95
CA ILE A 78 -7.35 10.29 0.00
C ILE A 78 -5.94 9.85 -0.39
N PRO A 79 -5.26 9.05 0.44
CA PRO A 79 -4.03 8.40 0.01
C PRO A 79 -4.33 7.37 -1.08
N LEU A 80 -3.67 7.52 -2.23
CA LEU A 80 -3.77 6.59 -3.34
C LEU A 80 -2.41 6.04 -3.71
N ALA A 81 -2.40 4.78 -4.13
CA ALA A 81 -1.23 4.18 -4.75
C ALA A 81 -1.22 4.55 -6.23
N ASN A 82 -1.49 3.58 -7.07
CA ASN A 82 -1.39 3.65 -8.52
C ASN A 82 -2.77 3.63 -9.18
N ALA A 83 -3.61 4.59 -8.81
CA ALA A 83 -5.03 4.57 -9.16
C ALA A 83 -5.31 4.83 -10.64
N PHE A 84 -4.38 5.45 -11.39
CA PHE A 84 -4.48 5.56 -12.84
C PHE A 84 -4.06 4.23 -13.50
N ARG A 85 -5.02 3.32 -13.65
CA ARG A 85 -4.87 2.02 -14.32
C ARG A 85 -6.23 1.44 -14.71
N ILE A 86 -6.26 0.63 -15.77
CA ILE A 86 -7.49 -0.03 -16.27
C ILE A 86 -8.23 -0.78 -15.15
N SER A 87 -7.53 -1.63 -14.40
CA SER A 87 -8.14 -2.43 -13.32
C SER A 87 -8.76 -1.63 -12.16
N PHE A 88 -8.56 -0.32 -12.10
CA PHE A 88 -9.05 0.56 -11.05
C PHE A 88 -9.99 1.66 -11.59
N SER A 89 -10.28 1.69 -12.89
CA SER A 89 -11.10 2.74 -13.51
C SER A 89 -12.51 2.84 -12.91
N ASN A 90 -13.15 1.70 -12.65
CA ASN A 90 -14.46 1.66 -12.00
C ASN A 90 -14.42 2.20 -10.56
N GLU A 91 -13.35 1.93 -9.83
CA GLU A 91 -13.18 2.43 -8.47
C GLU A 91 -12.87 3.94 -8.48
N LEU A 92 -12.11 4.40 -9.47
CA LEU A 92 -11.85 5.81 -9.72
C LEU A 92 -13.14 6.58 -10.02
N GLU A 93 -14.05 6.00 -10.81
CA GLU A 93 -15.37 6.58 -11.11
C GLU A 93 -16.26 6.64 -9.86
N ARG A 94 -16.33 5.57 -9.07
CA ARG A 94 -17.08 5.57 -7.79
C ARG A 94 -16.56 6.62 -6.83
N MET A 95 -15.25 6.75 -6.71
CA MET A 95 -14.62 7.76 -5.88
C MET A 95 -14.90 9.18 -6.41
N THR A 96 -14.90 9.37 -7.73
CA THR A 96 -15.30 10.64 -8.37
C THR A 96 -16.73 11.03 -7.99
N ASP A 97 -17.68 10.08 -8.09
CA ASP A 97 -19.07 10.31 -7.75
C ASP A 97 -19.28 10.58 -6.25
N PHE A 98 -18.49 9.93 -5.40
CA PHE A 98 -18.49 10.19 -3.97
C PHE A 98 -17.98 11.60 -3.63
N ILE A 99 -16.83 11.99 -4.18
CA ILE A 99 -16.23 13.33 -3.98
C ILE A 99 -17.21 14.43 -4.39
N LYS A 100 -17.91 14.28 -5.53
CA LYS A 100 -18.91 15.25 -5.99
C LYS A 100 -20.08 15.46 -5.03
N LYS A 101 -20.41 14.46 -4.21
CA LYS A 101 -21.48 14.53 -3.21
C LYS A 101 -21.04 15.17 -1.89
N LEU A 102 -19.73 15.25 -1.64
CA LEU A 102 -19.18 15.88 -0.46
C LEU A 102 -19.13 17.41 -0.62
N LYS A 103 -19.38 18.12 0.47
CA LYS A 103 -19.25 19.57 0.63
C LYS A 103 -17.91 19.96 1.26
N ILE A 104 -17.27 19.01 1.93
CA ILE A 104 -15.98 19.17 2.59
C ILE A 104 -14.82 19.08 1.57
N PRO A 105 -13.65 19.68 1.87
CA PRO A 105 -12.43 19.50 1.09
C PRO A 105 -12.08 18.02 0.88
N CYS A 106 -11.64 17.67 -0.32
CA CYS A 106 -11.26 16.31 -0.70
C CYS A 106 -9.85 16.32 -1.29
N ILE A 107 -8.88 15.80 -0.54
CA ILE A 107 -7.46 16.05 -0.78
C ILE A 107 -6.76 14.73 -1.10
N VAL A 108 -6.23 14.61 -2.32
CA VAL A 108 -5.48 13.42 -2.75
C VAL A 108 -4.00 13.58 -2.39
N VAL A 109 -3.52 12.70 -1.52
CA VAL A 109 -2.14 12.72 -1.01
C VAL A 109 -1.33 11.63 -1.70
N GLY A 110 -0.97 11.91 -2.95
CA GLY A 110 -0.20 11.00 -3.79
C GLY A 110 -1.12 10.09 -4.58
N ILE A 111 -0.92 10.09 -5.90
CA ILE A 111 -1.54 9.18 -6.87
C ILE A 111 -0.51 8.91 -7.97
N GLY A 112 -0.54 7.72 -8.57
CA GLY A 112 0.43 7.29 -9.59
C GLY A 112 -0.20 6.63 -10.82
N LEU A 113 0.48 6.74 -11.96
CA LEU A 113 0.20 6.03 -13.21
C LEU A 113 0.83 4.64 -13.21
N GLN A 114 0.04 3.59 -13.45
CA GLN A 114 0.59 2.27 -13.72
C GLN A 114 0.85 2.06 -15.20
N ASP A 115 2.13 2.00 -15.59
CA ASP A 115 2.55 1.71 -16.95
C ASP A 115 3.84 0.86 -16.98
N SER A 116 4.34 0.57 -18.19
CA SER A 116 5.63 -0.06 -18.42
C SER A 116 6.78 0.77 -17.85
N VAL A 117 7.92 0.12 -17.58
CA VAL A 117 9.10 0.80 -17.02
C VAL A 117 9.70 1.86 -17.96
N ASP A 118 9.45 1.75 -19.26
CA ASP A 118 9.91 2.69 -20.29
C ASP A 118 8.93 3.85 -20.53
N ALA A 119 7.82 3.88 -19.79
CA ALA A 119 6.80 4.89 -19.94
C ALA A 119 7.31 6.28 -19.55
N LYS A 120 7.06 7.26 -20.42
CA LYS A 120 7.38 8.67 -20.18
C LYS A 120 6.18 9.48 -19.67
N GLY A 121 5.03 8.85 -19.50
CA GLY A 121 3.78 9.51 -19.11
C GLY A 121 3.15 10.35 -20.24
N ASN A 122 3.42 10.06 -21.50
CA ASN A 122 2.89 10.83 -22.63
C ASN A 122 2.00 9.99 -23.57
N ALA A 123 1.60 8.80 -23.11
CA ALA A 123 0.72 7.90 -23.84
C ALA A 123 -0.74 8.16 -23.48
N THR A 124 -1.62 7.90 -24.45
CA THR A 124 -3.08 7.86 -24.23
C THR A 124 -3.47 6.49 -23.67
N HIS A 125 -4.40 6.49 -22.72
CA HIS A 125 -4.92 5.26 -22.11
C HIS A 125 -6.46 5.20 -22.17
N GLU A 126 -6.99 3.98 -22.12
CA GLU A 126 -8.45 3.73 -22.12
C GLU A 126 -9.20 4.36 -20.93
N PHE A 127 -8.48 4.71 -19.86
CA PHE A 127 -9.04 5.28 -18.64
C PHE A 127 -8.86 6.81 -18.53
N ASP A 128 -8.37 7.47 -19.58
CA ASP A 128 -8.05 8.92 -19.55
C ASP A 128 -9.25 9.78 -19.23
N GLU A 129 -10.44 9.44 -19.73
CA GLU A 129 -11.65 10.21 -19.44
C GLU A 129 -12.08 10.06 -17.97
N GLN A 130 -11.93 8.87 -17.38
CA GLN A 130 -12.15 8.65 -15.95
C GLN A 130 -11.10 9.41 -15.13
N ALA A 131 -9.83 9.40 -15.54
CA ALA A 131 -8.77 10.14 -14.90
C ALA A 131 -9.05 11.66 -14.91
N LYS A 132 -9.39 12.25 -16.06
CA LYS A 132 -9.75 13.67 -16.18
C LYS A 132 -10.93 14.04 -15.27
N LYS A 133 -12.00 13.23 -15.27
CA LYS A 133 -13.17 13.46 -14.42
C LYS A 133 -12.83 13.41 -12.94
N PHE A 134 -11.99 12.47 -12.54
CA PHE A 134 -11.52 12.34 -11.17
C PHE A 134 -10.70 13.56 -10.75
N VAL A 135 -9.68 13.92 -11.53
CA VAL A 135 -8.81 15.07 -11.21
C VAL A 135 -9.63 16.36 -11.11
N LYS A 136 -10.54 16.62 -12.05
CA LYS A 136 -11.45 17.78 -11.96
C LYS A 136 -12.29 17.77 -10.67
N ALA A 137 -12.88 16.64 -10.32
CA ALA A 137 -13.69 16.55 -9.09
C ALA A 137 -12.86 16.77 -7.81
N VAL A 138 -11.59 16.37 -7.81
CA VAL A 138 -10.65 16.65 -6.71
C VAL A 138 -10.31 18.14 -6.65
N LEU A 139 -10.02 18.78 -7.79
CA LEU A 139 -9.68 20.21 -7.85
C LEU A 139 -10.86 21.14 -7.56
N ASP A 140 -12.10 20.68 -7.78
CA ASP A 140 -13.30 21.38 -7.30
C ASP A 140 -13.38 21.41 -5.75
N LYS A 141 -12.54 20.63 -5.06
CA LYS A 141 -12.57 20.39 -3.60
C LYS A 141 -11.20 20.54 -2.92
N SER A 142 -10.15 20.93 -3.63
CA SER A 142 -8.79 21.06 -3.11
C SER A 142 -8.05 22.14 -3.88
N ALA A 143 -7.04 22.74 -3.25
CA ALA A 143 -6.24 23.79 -3.89
C ALA A 143 -5.27 23.19 -4.91
N ILE A 144 -4.72 22.01 -4.62
CA ILE A 144 -3.74 21.32 -5.47
C ILE A 144 -3.74 19.82 -5.18
N MET A 145 -3.54 18.99 -6.20
CA MET A 145 -3.45 17.54 -6.06
C MET A 145 -2.00 17.04 -5.92
N GLY A 146 -1.74 16.08 -5.01
CA GLY A 146 -0.41 15.48 -4.88
C GLY A 146 -0.22 14.25 -5.76
N VAL A 147 0.87 14.19 -6.55
CA VAL A 147 1.26 13.01 -7.36
C VAL A 147 2.56 12.37 -6.88
N ARG A 148 2.79 11.12 -7.30
CA ARG A 148 3.91 10.30 -6.81
C ARG A 148 5.26 10.53 -7.48
N GLY A 149 5.30 11.07 -8.69
CA GLY A 149 6.56 11.21 -9.42
C GLY A 149 6.39 11.80 -10.81
N GLU A 150 7.51 11.97 -11.50
CA GLU A 150 7.60 12.67 -12.79
C GLU A 150 6.79 11.98 -13.89
N ILE A 151 6.76 10.65 -13.91
CA ILE A 151 5.99 9.89 -14.90
C ILE A 151 4.50 10.22 -14.77
N THR A 152 3.99 10.26 -13.55
CA THR A 152 2.60 10.64 -13.29
C THR A 152 2.35 12.13 -13.56
N ALA A 153 3.30 13.02 -13.26
CA ALA A 153 3.21 14.43 -13.60
C ALA A 153 3.11 14.65 -15.12
N ASN A 154 3.96 13.98 -15.90
CA ASN A 154 3.91 14.00 -17.37
C ASN A 154 2.58 13.51 -17.91
N TYR A 155 2.00 12.48 -17.29
CA TYR A 155 0.66 12.00 -17.65
C TYR A 155 -0.41 13.07 -17.44
N LEU A 156 -0.41 13.75 -16.30
CA LEU A 156 -1.37 14.83 -16.07
C LEU A 156 -1.15 16.03 -16.99
N LYS A 157 0.10 16.39 -17.32
CA LYS A 157 0.43 17.38 -18.35
C LYS A 157 -0.15 16.99 -19.70
N HIS A 158 0.01 15.72 -20.11
CA HIS A 158 -0.57 15.19 -21.34
C HIS A 158 -2.11 15.29 -21.37
N LEU A 159 -2.77 15.09 -20.22
CA LEU A 159 -4.22 15.25 -20.11
C LEU A 159 -4.70 16.72 -20.05
N GLY A 160 -3.77 17.69 -20.01
CA GLY A 160 -4.05 19.12 -20.02
C GLY A 160 -4.10 19.79 -18.64
N PHE A 161 -3.61 19.13 -17.59
CA PHE A 161 -3.46 19.74 -16.26
C PHE A 161 -2.08 20.39 -16.10
N ARG A 162 -1.98 21.40 -15.25
CA ARG A 162 -0.77 22.21 -15.05
C ARG A 162 -0.08 21.87 -13.74
N GLU A 163 1.22 21.64 -13.83
CA GLU A 163 2.08 21.45 -12.66
C GLU A 163 2.19 22.74 -11.84
N GLU A 164 2.30 22.61 -10.52
CA GLU A 164 2.29 23.67 -9.50
C GLU A 164 1.02 24.55 -9.46
N THR A 165 0.02 24.27 -10.29
CA THR A 165 -1.30 24.91 -10.22
C THR A 165 -2.40 23.90 -9.93
N ASP A 166 -2.48 22.85 -10.75
CA ASP A 166 -3.50 21.81 -10.62
C ASP A 166 -2.94 20.61 -9.83
N PHE A 167 -1.63 20.33 -9.94
CA PHE A 167 -0.99 19.26 -9.17
C PHE A 167 0.48 19.57 -8.85
N THR A 168 1.05 18.89 -7.86
CA THR A 168 2.49 18.93 -7.54
C THR A 168 3.02 17.54 -7.18
N ILE A 169 4.31 17.30 -7.41
CA ILE A 169 4.98 16.03 -7.09
C ILE A 169 5.35 16.02 -5.60
N ILE A 170 4.81 15.06 -4.85
CA ILE A 170 5.08 14.91 -3.41
C ILE A 170 5.71 13.55 -3.05
N GLY A 171 5.81 12.63 -4.01
CA GLY A 171 6.28 11.28 -3.74
C GLY A 171 5.26 10.42 -3.00
N CYS A 172 5.76 9.42 -2.27
CA CYS A 172 4.99 8.61 -1.35
C CYS A 172 4.96 9.22 0.07
N PRO A 173 3.79 9.51 0.67
CA PRO A 173 3.72 10.09 2.02
C PRO A 173 4.35 9.21 3.09
N SER A 174 4.38 7.89 2.90
CA SER A 174 5.02 6.94 3.82
C SER A 174 6.49 7.23 4.11
N MET A 175 7.21 7.85 3.17
CA MET A 175 8.61 8.22 3.39
C MET A 175 8.77 9.32 4.46
N PHE A 176 7.72 10.08 4.75
CA PHE A 176 7.73 11.16 5.72
C PHE A 176 7.24 10.72 7.10
N THR A 177 7.14 9.41 7.35
CA THR A 177 6.68 8.87 8.64
C THR A 177 7.43 9.50 9.82
N PHE A 178 8.74 9.70 9.70
CA PHE A 178 9.59 10.29 10.75
C PHE A 178 9.95 11.77 10.52
N GLY A 179 9.17 12.47 9.69
CA GLY A 179 9.34 13.90 9.44
C GLY A 179 10.55 14.23 8.56
N SER A 180 11.28 15.28 8.92
CA SER A 180 12.42 15.82 8.15
C SER A 180 13.67 14.95 8.20
N LYS A 181 13.69 13.88 9.01
CA LYS A 181 14.81 12.95 9.11
C LYS A 181 14.34 11.53 8.91
N LEU A 182 15.13 10.76 8.16
CA LEU A 182 15.01 9.30 8.10
C LEU A 182 15.94 8.67 9.14
N PRO A 183 15.66 7.43 9.57
CA PRO A 183 16.61 6.63 10.33
C PRO A 183 17.96 6.56 9.61
N GLN A 184 19.05 6.51 10.39
CA GLN A 184 20.37 6.28 9.83
C GLN A 184 20.45 4.88 9.22
N VAL A 185 21.13 4.76 8.08
CA VAL A 185 21.33 3.45 7.46
C VAL A 185 22.34 2.67 8.28
N ASN A 186 21.93 1.52 8.78
CA ASN A 186 22.77 0.59 9.52
C ASN A 186 23.42 -0.41 8.56
N ARG A 187 24.39 0.06 7.77
CA ARG A 187 25.18 -0.81 6.89
C ARG A 187 26.12 -1.69 7.72
N ARG A 188 26.12 -2.99 7.43
CA ARG A 188 26.99 -3.99 8.05
C ARG A 188 27.68 -4.78 6.95
N GLU A 189 28.65 -5.63 7.29
CA GLU A 189 29.20 -6.56 6.31
C GLU A 189 28.13 -7.54 5.83
N LEU A 190 28.02 -7.73 4.51
CA LEU A 190 27.12 -8.71 3.92
C LEU A 190 27.87 -10.03 3.68
N THR A 191 27.55 -11.05 4.47
CA THR A 191 28.09 -12.41 4.34
C THR A 191 26.95 -13.41 4.10
N SER A 192 27.27 -14.66 3.78
CA SER A 192 26.26 -15.73 3.62
C SER A 192 25.41 -15.98 4.88
N ASP A 193 25.92 -15.63 6.06
CA ASP A 193 25.22 -15.80 7.35
C ASP A 193 24.29 -14.62 7.68
N SER A 194 24.40 -13.52 6.92
CA SER A 194 23.58 -12.33 7.12
C SER A 194 22.09 -12.63 7.00
N MET A 195 21.31 -12.07 7.92
CA MET A 195 19.87 -12.04 7.80
C MET A 195 19.48 -11.10 6.65
N VAL A 196 18.84 -11.62 5.62
CA VAL A 196 18.34 -10.80 4.50
C VAL A 196 16.83 -10.95 4.33
N CYS A 197 16.17 -9.89 3.91
CA CYS A 197 14.73 -9.88 3.67
C CYS A 197 14.44 -9.67 2.19
N VAL A 198 13.60 -10.54 1.61
CA VAL A 198 13.22 -10.49 0.21
C VAL A 198 11.72 -10.30 0.04
N ASN A 199 11.32 -9.37 -0.83
CA ASN A 199 9.93 -9.13 -1.16
C ASN A 199 9.67 -9.23 -2.68
N ARG A 200 8.56 -9.86 -3.07
CA ARG A 200 8.16 -9.96 -4.49
C ARG A 200 6.66 -10.03 -4.69
N LYS A 201 6.21 -9.85 -5.93
CA LYS A 201 4.82 -10.09 -6.36
C LYS A 201 4.78 -11.26 -7.33
N VAL A 202 3.64 -11.95 -7.40
CA VAL A 202 3.43 -13.07 -8.35
C VAL A 202 3.71 -12.63 -9.79
N LYS A 203 3.19 -11.48 -10.21
CA LYS A 203 3.33 -10.94 -11.56
C LYS A 203 4.65 -10.15 -11.73
N LEU A 204 5.75 -10.85 -11.96
CA LEU A 204 7.06 -10.28 -12.30
C LEU A 204 7.65 -10.98 -13.54
N PRO A 205 8.62 -10.34 -14.22
CA PRO A 205 9.40 -11.01 -15.25
C PRO A 205 10.06 -12.29 -14.71
N LYS A 206 10.05 -13.37 -15.51
CA LYS A 206 10.65 -14.67 -15.13
C LYS A 206 12.12 -14.52 -14.68
N LYS A 207 12.87 -13.65 -15.37
CA LYS A 207 14.28 -13.36 -15.05
C LYS A 207 14.47 -12.81 -13.64
N LEU A 208 13.59 -11.90 -13.20
CA LEU A 208 13.63 -11.36 -11.85
C LEU A 208 13.25 -12.41 -10.81
N HIS A 209 12.26 -13.27 -11.09
CA HIS A 209 11.95 -14.39 -10.18
C HIS A 209 13.14 -15.33 -10.00
N GLY A 210 13.82 -15.70 -11.10
CA GLY A 210 15.01 -16.54 -11.03
C GLY A 210 16.20 -15.88 -10.33
N PHE A 211 16.41 -14.57 -10.54
CA PHE A 211 17.44 -13.83 -9.82
C PHE A 211 17.18 -13.78 -8.30
N LEU A 212 15.94 -13.48 -7.89
CA LEU A 212 15.58 -13.44 -6.46
C LEU A 212 15.69 -14.82 -5.81
N GLU A 213 15.38 -15.90 -6.53
CA GLU A 213 15.58 -17.28 -6.06
C GLU A 213 17.08 -17.59 -5.85
N LYS A 214 17.95 -17.24 -6.81
CA LYS A 214 19.41 -17.35 -6.65
C LYS A 214 19.92 -16.59 -5.42
N CYS A 215 19.38 -15.39 -5.16
CA CYS A 215 19.73 -14.64 -3.94
C CYS A 215 19.30 -15.40 -2.67
N GLN A 216 18.15 -16.07 -2.67
CA GLN A 216 17.69 -16.86 -1.53
C GLN A 216 18.59 -18.09 -1.28
N GLU A 217 19.16 -18.67 -2.34
CA GLU A 217 20.16 -19.74 -2.25
C GLU A 217 21.51 -19.22 -1.72
N GLU A 218 21.93 -18.02 -2.13
CA GLU A 218 23.17 -17.36 -1.67
C GLU A 218 23.12 -16.98 -0.18
N PHE A 219 21.93 -16.64 0.32
CA PHE A 219 21.70 -16.26 1.73
C PHE A 219 20.74 -17.25 2.41
N PRO A 220 21.24 -18.35 3.01
CA PRO A 220 20.41 -19.31 3.72
C PRO A 220 19.59 -18.71 4.87
N ASN A 221 20.06 -17.61 5.48
CA ASN A 221 19.34 -16.86 6.51
C ASN A 221 18.39 -15.79 5.92
N HIS A 222 17.71 -16.10 4.81
CA HIS A 222 16.74 -15.19 4.19
C HIS A 222 15.33 -15.32 4.80
N TYR A 223 14.56 -14.25 4.70
CA TYR A 223 13.12 -14.23 4.98
C TYR A 223 12.33 -13.66 3.81
N PHE A 224 11.37 -14.41 3.30
CA PHE A 224 10.37 -13.91 2.35
C PHE A 224 9.29 -13.11 3.10
N ILE A 225 9.11 -11.86 2.69
CA ILE A 225 8.12 -10.95 3.27
C ILE A 225 6.91 -10.84 2.33
N PRO A 226 5.85 -11.64 2.52
CA PRO A 226 4.63 -11.56 1.76
C PRO A 226 3.91 -10.23 1.97
N GLN A 227 3.19 -9.79 0.94
CA GLN A 227 2.45 -8.53 0.99
C GLN A 227 1.06 -8.61 0.36
N ASN A 228 0.74 -9.63 -0.44
CA ASN A 228 -0.61 -9.77 -0.99
C ASN A 228 -1.50 -10.54 -0.01
N THR A 229 -2.79 -10.21 0.04
CA THR A 229 -3.80 -10.96 0.81
C THR A 229 -3.77 -12.46 0.56
N PHE A 230 -3.53 -12.91 -0.68
CA PHE A 230 -3.41 -14.34 -0.97
C PHE A 230 -2.17 -14.97 -0.34
N ASP A 231 -1.05 -14.24 -0.28
CA ASP A 231 0.14 -14.71 0.42
C ASP A 231 -0.14 -14.83 1.94
N PHE A 232 -0.85 -13.86 2.51
CA PHE A 232 -1.26 -13.89 3.93
C PHE A 232 -2.24 -15.02 4.23
N ARG A 233 -3.17 -15.33 3.31
CA ARG A 233 -4.11 -16.46 3.47
C ARG A 233 -3.39 -17.80 3.39
N LEU A 234 -2.35 -17.91 2.56
CA LEU A 234 -1.47 -19.07 2.56
C LEU A 234 -0.72 -19.17 3.89
N LEU A 235 -0.12 -18.07 4.34
CA LEU A 235 0.66 -18.03 5.56
C LEU A 235 -0.19 -18.36 6.81
N TYR A 236 -1.37 -17.74 6.93
CA TYR A 236 -2.25 -17.85 8.09
C TYR A 236 -3.13 -19.10 8.08
N ALA A 237 -3.76 -19.43 6.95
CA ALA A 237 -4.76 -20.50 6.85
C ALA A 237 -4.33 -21.69 5.98
N GLY A 238 -3.11 -21.66 5.42
CA GLY A 238 -2.61 -22.74 4.56
C GLY A 238 -3.38 -22.87 3.25
N LEU A 239 -4.04 -21.81 2.77
CA LEU A 239 -4.80 -21.83 1.51
C LEU A 239 -3.85 -21.68 0.32
N PRO A 240 -3.65 -22.70 -0.53
CA PRO A 240 -2.73 -22.62 -1.66
C PRO A 240 -3.10 -21.48 -2.62
N LEU A 241 -2.09 -20.82 -3.18
CA LEU A 241 -2.31 -19.65 -4.05
C LEU A 241 -3.01 -20.00 -5.36
N ASP A 242 -2.90 -21.24 -5.82
CA ASP A 242 -3.54 -21.76 -7.04
C ASP A 242 -4.90 -22.43 -6.76
N ALA A 243 -5.32 -22.55 -5.50
CA ALA A 243 -6.61 -23.09 -5.14
C ALA A 243 -7.76 -22.29 -5.81
N GLY A 244 -8.58 -22.98 -6.60
CA GLY A 244 -9.75 -22.41 -7.27
C GLY A 244 -9.44 -21.39 -8.38
N LYS A 245 -8.18 -21.26 -8.82
CA LYS A 245 -7.83 -20.38 -9.95
C LYS A 245 -7.97 -21.12 -11.28
N PRO A 246 -8.50 -20.46 -12.33
CA PRO A 246 -8.48 -21.03 -13.67
C PRO A 246 -7.04 -21.19 -14.16
N GLU A 247 -6.79 -22.21 -15.00
CA GLU A 247 -5.45 -22.59 -15.50
C GLU A 247 -4.63 -21.45 -16.12
N ASN A 248 -5.31 -20.39 -16.60
CA ASN A 248 -4.69 -19.22 -17.22
C ASN A 248 -4.11 -18.20 -16.21
N LYS A 249 -4.32 -18.35 -14.90
CA LYS A 249 -3.72 -17.52 -13.84
C LYS A 249 -2.55 -18.23 -13.16
N LYS A 250 -1.58 -18.69 -13.96
CA LYS A 250 -0.42 -19.45 -13.48
C LYS A 250 0.41 -18.64 -12.47
N VAL A 251 0.67 -19.24 -11.32
CA VAL A 251 1.68 -18.78 -10.36
C VAL A 251 3.03 -19.34 -10.83
N PRO A 252 4.10 -18.53 -10.91
CA PRO A 252 5.43 -19.02 -11.28
C PRO A 252 5.87 -20.20 -10.41
N GLY A 253 6.57 -21.18 -11.01
CA GLY A 253 6.95 -22.41 -10.30
C GLY A 253 7.83 -22.16 -9.08
N ASN A 254 8.68 -21.14 -9.14
CA ASN A 254 9.60 -20.72 -8.08
C ASN A 254 9.03 -19.63 -7.16
N TYR A 255 7.71 -19.40 -7.18
CA TYR A 255 7.05 -18.50 -6.24
C TYR A 255 6.37 -19.33 -5.13
N PRO A 256 6.52 -18.96 -3.84
CA PRO A 256 5.87 -19.67 -2.73
C PRO A 256 4.34 -19.67 -2.90
N LYS A 257 3.75 -20.85 -3.09
CA LYS A 257 2.35 -21.03 -3.46
C LYS A 257 1.64 -22.12 -2.66
N HIS A 258 2.38 -22.96 -1.95
CA HIS A 258 1.83 -24.01 -1.10
C HIS A 258 2.49 -23.98 0.29
N TYR A 259 1.76 -24.38 1.33
CA TYR A 259 2.26 -24.37 2.71
C TYR A 259 3.26 -25.51 2.98
N LEU A 260 3.49 -26.35 1.98
CA LEU A 260 4.48 -27.42 1.97
C LEU A 260 5.73 -27.02 1.15
N ASP A 261 5.75 -25.83 0.55
CA ASP A 261 6.97 -25.34 -0.08
C ASP A 261 8.04 -25.14 1.00
N ALA A 262 9.30 -25.45 0.69
CA ALA A 262 10.43 -25.47 1.62
C ALA A 262 10.49 -24.23 2.53
N CYS A 263 10.33 -23.03 1.96
CA CYS A 263 10.35 -21.77 2.72
C CYS A 263 9.31 -21.69 3.86
N PHE A 264 8.15 -22.34 3.74
CA PHE A 264 7.15 -22.39 4.81
C PHE A 264 7.51 -23.41 5.90
N GLN A 265 8.13 -24.53 5.52
CA GLN A 265 8.56 -25.58 6.45
C GLN A 265 9.86 -25.22 7.19
N GLU A 266 10.71 -24.42 6.58
CA GLU A 266 12.00 -23.97 7.12
C GLU A 266 11.91 -22.63 7.86
N ASP A 267 10.69 -22.16 8.16
CA ASP A 267 10.43 -20.94 8.91
C ASP A 267 10.96 -19.65 8.24
N LYS A 268 11.00 -19.62 6.90
CA LYS A 268 11.56 -18.52 6.08
C LYS A 268 10.51 -17.50 5.63
N VAL A 269 9.30 -17.51 6.17
CA VAL A 269 8.23 -16.57 5.75
C VAL A 269 7.71 -15.77 6.96
N ARG A 270 7.61 -14.45 6.81
CA ARG A 270 7.12 -13.55 7.87
C ARG A 270 6.17 -12.49 7.31
N GLY A 271 4.91 -12.55 7.72
CA GLY A 271 3.89 -11.55 7.38
C GLY A 271 3.68 -10.56 8.52
N PHE A 272 3.42 -9.30 8.21
CA PHE A 272 3.19 -8.26 9.22
C PHE A 272 1.81 -7.64 9.05
N VAL A 273 1.08 -7.54 10.16
CA VAL A 273 -0.29 -6.98 10.21
C VAL A 273 -0.33 -5.60 10.89
N ASN A 274 0.82 -5.09 11.32
CA ASN A 274 0.99 -3.71 11.79
C ASN A 274 2.38 -3.20 11.38
N VAL A 275 2.53 -1.88 11.30
CA VAL A 275 3.79 -1.24 10.89
C VAL A 275 4.91 -1.41 11.94
N PRO A 276 4.69 -1.22 13.25
CA PRO A 276 5.79 -1.28 14.21
C PRO A 276 6.51 -2.62 14.25
N THR A 277 5.79 -3.75 14.26
CA THR A 277 6.43 -5.08 14.24
C THR A 277 7.14 -5.37 12.92
N TRP A 278 6.67 -4.78 11.81
CA TRP A 278 7.35 -4.86 10.52
C TRP A 278 8.70 -4.13 10.58
N LEU A 279 8.71 -2.90 11.10
CA LEU A 279 9.94 -2.11 11.23
C LEU A 279 10.93 -2.76 12.21
N ASP A 280 10.45 -3.25 13.37
CA ASP A 280 11.29 -3.97 14.35
C ASP A 280 11.98 -5.18 13.72
N PHE A 281 11.24 -6.00 12.98
CA PHE A 281 11.82 -7.17 12.32
C PHE A 281 12.86 -6.79 11.25
N LEU A 282 12.55 -5.82 10.40
CA LEU A 282 13.46 -5.41 9.34
C LEU A 282 14.74 -4.75 9.89
N SER A 283 14.67 -4.02 11.01
CA SER A 283 15.82 -3.35 11.63
C SER A 283 16.97 -4.31 12.00
N LYS A 284 16.66 -5.60 12.12
CA LYS A 284 17.60 -6.67 12.45
C LYS A 284 18.34 -7.20 11.22
N ALA A 285 17.78 -7.04 10.01
CA ALA A 285 18.36 -7.52 8.77
C ALA A 285 19.56 -6.68 8.32
N THR A 286 20.51 -7.33 7.62
CA THR A 286 21.66 -6.67 6.97
C THR A 286 21.25 -6.00 5.65
N LEU A 287 20.28 -6.58 4.95
CA LEU A 287 19.79 -6.11 3.66
C LEU A 287 18.32 -6.47 3.46
N ASN A 288 17.53 -5.53 2.98
CA ASN A 288 16.16 -5.75 2.50
C ASN A 288 16.10 -5.44 0.99
N PHE A 289 15.54 -6.32 0.19
CA PHE A 289 15.53 -6.12 -1.25
C PHE A 289 14.31 -6.72 -1.93
N GLY A 290 14.00 -6.23 -3.13
CA GLY A 290 12.98 -6.87 -3.95
C GLY A 290 12.17 -5.91 -4.81
N SER A 291 10.98 -6.35 -5.23
CA SER A 291 10.19 -5.66 -6.24
C SER A 291 9.00 -4.86 -5.68
N ARG A 292 8.78 -4.85 -4.36
CA ARG A 292 7.65 -4.16 -3.74
C ARG A 292 8.11 -2.84 -3.17
N ILE A 293 7.56 -1.73 -3.69
CA ILE A 293 7.94 -0.39 -3.22
C ILE A 293 7.76 -0.23 -1.70
N HIS A 294 6.58 -0.55 -1.13
CA HIS A 294 6.38 -0.41 0.32
C HIS A 294 7.16 -1.44 1.15
N GLY A 295 7.52 -2.60 0.58
CA GLY A 295 8.44 -3.52 1.26
C GLY A 295 9.82 -2.93 1.44
N ASN A 296 10.29 -2.18 0.44
CA ASN A 296 11.57 -1.50 0.49
C ASN A 296 11.50 -0.19 1.30
N ILE A 297 10.40 0.56 1.23
CA ILE A 297 10.15 1.71 2.13
C ILE A 297 10.13 1.25 3.59
N ALA A 298 9.54 0.09 3.91
CA ALA A 298 9.59 -0.47 5.25
C ALA A 298 11.04 -0.69 5.73
N GLY A 299 11.92 -1.19 4.86
CA GLY A 299 13.35 -1.34 5.18
C GLY A 299 14.04 -0.01 5.40
N VAL A 300 13.80 0.98 4.54
CA VAL A 300 14.32 2.36 4.73
C VAL A 300 13.87 2.93 6.08
N LEU A 301 12.59 2.83 6.40
CA LEU A 301 12.02 3.29 7.68
C LEU A 301 12.49 2.46 8.88
N ALA A 302 13.07 1.29 8.67
CA ALA A 302 13.71 0.49 9.71
C ALA A 302 15.22 0.78 9.86
N GLY A 303 15.79 1.67 9.04
CA GLY A 303 17.23 1.92 8.99
C GLY A 303 18.04 0.81 8.30
N THR A 304 17.36 -0.09 7.57
CA THR A 304 17.99 -1.22 6.87
C THR A 304 18.37 -0.83 5.45
N PRO A 305 19.61 -1.09 5.00
CA PRO A 305 19.98 -0.99 3.58
C PRO A 305 18.91 -1.64 2.70
N SER A 306 18.35 -0.88 1.76
CA SER A 306 17.22 -1.32 0.94
C SER A 306 17.47 -1.15 -0.54
N TYR A 307 17.24 -2.20 -1.33
CA TYR A 307 17.51 -2.20 -2.78
C TYR A 307 16.31 -2.68 -3.62
N ILE A 308 15.90 -1.85 -4.58
CA ILE A 308 14.71 -2.08 -5.39
C ILE A 308 15.07 -2.64 -6.76
N PHE A 309 14.38 -3.71 -7.17
CA PHE A 309 14.35 -4.18 -8.55
C PHE A 309 13.07 -3.71 -9.24
N ALA A 310 13.16 -2.58 -9.94
CA ALA A 310 12.02 -1.89 -10.52
C ALA A 310 11.47 -2.64 -11.75
N SER A 311 10.25 -3.16 -11.64
CA SER A 311 9.58 -3.91 -12.71
C SER A 311 8.59 -3.08 -13.54
N ASP A 312 8.22 -1.89 -13.05
CA ASP A 312 7.24 -0.99 -13.66
C ASP A 312 7.48 0.46 -13.24
N SER A 313 6.88 1.41 -13.96
CA SER A 313 7.11 2.85 -13.79
C SER A 313 6.80 3.38 -12.39
N ARG A 314 5.78 2.82 -11.72
CA ARG A 314 5.34 3.29 -10.39
C ARG A 314 6.38 3.09 -9.30
N ILE A 315 7.16 2.01 -9.45
CA ILE A 315 8.22 1.68 -8.52
C ILE A 315 9.42 2.57 -8.83
N LEU A 316 9.73 2.72 -10.12
CA LEU A 316 10.84 3.53 -10.60
C LEU A 316 10.69 5.00 -10.20
N GLU A 317 9.55 5.64 -10.50
CA GLU A 317 9.33 7.07 -10.22
C GLU A 317 9.49 7.39 -8.72
N LEU A 318 9.07 6.48 -7.84
CA LEU A 318 9.21 6.64 -6.40
C LEU A 318 10.63 6.37 -5.92
N ALA A 319 11.30 5.37 -6.49
CA ALA A 319 12.70 5.10 -6.17
C ALA A 319 13.59 6.28 -6.58
N GLU A 320 13.34 6.87 -7.75
CA GLU A 320 14.06 8.06 -8.24
C GLU A 320 13.75 9.30 -7.39
N TYR A 321 12.47 9.62 -7.17
CA TYR A 321 12.07 10.81 -6.40
C TYR A 321 12.63 10.80 -4.98
N HIS A 322 12.58 9.63 -4.32
CA HIS A 322 13.07 9.47 -2.96
C HIS A 322 14.54 9.05 -2.87
N ARG A 323 15.22 8.85 -4.00
CA ARG A 323 16.62 8.36 -4.05
C ARG A 323 16.82 7.02 -3.34
N ILE A 324 15.86 6.10 -3.46
CA ILE A 324 16.03 4.72 -3.00
C ILE A 324 16.92 3.99 -4.02
N PRO A 325 18.02 3.34 -3.59
CA PRO A 325 18.85 2.53 -4.47
C PRO A 325 18.05 1.49 -5.25
N HIS A 326 18.28 1.44 -6.56
CA HIS A 326 17.49 0.58 -7.44
C HIS A 326 18.23 0.22 -8.74
N MET A 327 17.75 -0.83 -9.39
CA MET A 327 18.02 -1.13 -10.79
C MET A 327 16.74 -1.55 -11.51
N LEU A 328 16.70 -1.43 -12.83
CA LEU A 328 15.56 -1.92 -13.60
C LEU A 328 15.65 -3.44 -13.72
N ALA A 329 14.50 -4.12 -13.57
CA ALA A 329 14.42 -5.58 -13.66
C ALA A 329 14.87 -6.12 -15.03
N LYS A 330 14.77 -5.29 -16.09
CA LYS A 330 15.23 -5.63 -17.44
C LYS A 330 16.77 -5.64 -17.57
N ASP A 331 17.47 -4.92 -16.69
CA ASP A 331 18.94 -4.77 -16.74
C ASP A 331 19.68 -5.84 -15.95
N ILE A 332 18.95 -6.69 -15.21
CA ILE A 332 19.51 -7.89 -14.59
C ILE A 332 20.12 -8.75 -15.70
N LYS A 333 21.36 -9.20 -15.51
CA LYS A 333 22.13 -10.14 -16.35
C LYS A 333 22.43 -11.42 -15.58
N GLU A 334 22.87 -12.48 -16.25
CA GLU A 334 23.28 -13.73 -15.56
C GLU A 334 24.48 -13.51 -14.61
N THR A 335 25.32 -12.52 -14.90
CA THR A 335 26.47 -12.11 -14.06
C THR A 335 26.09 -11.15 -12.95
N THR A 336 24.80 -10.87 -12.73
CA THR A 336 24.37 -9.96 -11.66
C THR A 336 24.52 -10.68 -10.32
N SER A 337 25.24 -10.07 -9.39
CA SER A 337 25.47 -10.55 -8.04
C SER A 337 24.82 -9.58 -7.06
N LEU A 338 24.07 -10.09 -6.07
CA LEU A 338 23.48 -9.24 -5.04
C LEU A 338 24.56 -8.68 -4.13
N SER A 339 25.60 -9.47 -3.83
CA SER A 339 26.77 -9.05 -3.06
C SER A 339 27.53 -7.91 -3.75
N ASP A 340 27.73 -7.98 -5.07
CA ASP A 340 28.41 -6.90 -5.83
C ASP A 340 27.56 -5.62 -5.84
N ILE A 341 26.23 -5.77 -6.00
CA ILE A 341 25.29 -4.66 -5.90
C ILE A 341 25.38 -4.02 -4.52
N TYR A 342 25.33 -4.81 -3.45
CA TYR A 342 25.41 -4.30 -2.08
C TYR A 342 26.69 -3.50 -1.86
N GLU A 343 27.82 -4.05 -2.30
CA GLU A 343 29.12 -3.43 -2.09
C GLU A 343 29.25 -2.10 -2.84
N ALA A 344 28.81 -2.07 -4.10
CA ALA A 344 28.87 -0.88 -4.95
C ALA A 344 27.81 0.20 -4.63
N THR A 345 26.81 -0.11 -3.80
CA THR A 345 25.69 0.81 -3.55
C THR A 345 26.00 1.77 -2.41
N ASP A 346 25.80 3.06 -2.66
CA ASP A 346 25.68 4.07 -1.61
C ASP A 346 24.23 4.15 -1.11
N PHE A 347 23.98 3.57 0.06
CA PHE A 347 22.65 3.55 0.67
C PHE A 347 22.28 4.87 1.37
N ASP A 348 23.25 5.76 1.65
CA ASP A 348 23.00 7.07 2.28
C ASP A 348 22.42 8.09 1.29
N THR A 349 22.36 7.75 0.00
CA THR A 349 21.63 8.52 -1.03
C THR A 349 20.19 8.84 -0.65
N ILE A 350 19.57 8.00 0.20
CA ILE A 350 18.20 8.15 0.69
C ILE A 350 18.00 9.43 1.53
N HIS A 351 19.02 9.89 2.25
CA HIS A 351 18.92 11.10 3.09
C HIS A 351 19.06 12.38 2.26
N GLN A 352 19.68 12.30 1.08
CA GLN A 352 19.98 13.48 0.27
C GLN A 352 18.69 14.14 -0.24
N GLY A 353 18.45 15.39 0.18
CA GLY A 353 17.26 16.17 -0.15
C GLY A 353 15.97 15.68 0.53
N HIS A 354 16.04 14.77 1.51
CA HIS A 354 14.84 14.29 2.22
C HIS A 354 14.14 15.41 3.00
N GLU A 355 14.91 16.27 3.68
CA GLU A 355 14.39 17.42 4.41
C GLU A 355 13.66 18.40 3.49
N GLU A 356 14.22 18.69 2.31
CA GLU A 356 13.59 19.55 1.29
C GLU A 356 12.28 18.94 0.77
N ARG A 357 12.29 17.63 0.45
CA ARG A 357 11.08 16.90 0.03
C ARG A 357 10.02 16.90 1.13
N PHE A 358 10.43 16.79 2.39
CA PHE A 358 9.52 16.86 3.53
C PHE A 358 8.92 18.26 3.69
N GLY A 359 9.72 19.32 3.57
CA GLY A 359 9.22 20.70 3.55
C GLY A 359 8.21 20.93 2.44
N HIS A 360 8.51 20.49 1.21
CA HIS A 360 7.59 20.56 0.08
C HIS A 360 6.28 19.78 0.32
N TYR A 361 6.37 18.62 0.98
CA TYR A 361 5.20 17.85 1.38
C TYR A 361 4.33 18.60 2.41
N LEU A 362 4.93 19.28 3.39
CA LEU A 362 4.20 20.13 4.33
C LEU A 362 3.56 21.33 3.61
N ASP A 363 4.27 21.99 2.69
CA ASP A 363 3.72 23.08 1.88
C ASP A 363 2.50 22.62 1.06
N PHE A 364 2.55 21.42 0.49
CA PHE A 364 1.41 20.80 -0.17
C PHE A 364 0.20 20.61 0.76
N LEU A 365 0.42 20.15 2.00
CA LEU A 365 -0.63 20.00 3.01
C LEU A 365 -1.22 21.37 3.41
N HIS A 366 -0.36 22.36 3.66
CA HIS A 366 -0.75 23.72 4.04
C HIS A 366 -1.53 24.43 2.93
N LYS A 367 -1.11 24.30 1.67
CA LYS A 367 -1.86 24.81 0.51
C LYS A 367 -3.29 24.26 0.48
N ASN A 368 -3.49 23.04 0.96
CA ASN A 368 -4.79 22.39 1.08
C ASN A 368 -5.49 22.61 2.43
N GLY A 369 -4.97 23.48 3.29
CA GLY A 369 -5.56 23.81 4.60
C GLY A 369 -5.48 22.69 5.63
N VAL A 370 -4.57 21.74 5.46
CA VAL A 370 -4.35 20.63 6.39
C VAL A 370 -3.25 21.04 7.38
N GLU A 371 -3.60 21.05 8.65
CA GLU A 371 -2.66 21.30 9.76
C GLU A 371 -1.93 20.02 10.15
N THR A 372 -0.71 20.16 10.64
CA THR A 372 0.15 19.03 11.02
C THR A 372 0.73 19.23 12.42
N VAL A 373 1.29 18.14 12.97
CA VAL A 373 2.08 18.20 14.22
C VAL A 373 3.32 19.10 14.14
N TYR A 374 3.71 19.53 12.93
CA TYR A 374 4.92 20.31 12.68
C TYR A 374 4.67 21.84 12.71
N ASP A 375 3.41 22.29 12.76
CA ASP A 375 3.03 23.69 12.60
C ASP A 375 3.28 24.52 13.88
N GLY A 376 3.32 23.86 15.04
CA GLY A 376 3.47 24.49 16.35
C GLY A 376 4.90 24.92 16.73
N GLY A 377 5.89 24.72 15.85
CA GLY A 377 7.30 25.12 16.05
C GLY A 377 8.10 24.24 17.02
N ASN A 378 7.47 23.74 18.09
CA ASN A 378 8.07 22.79 19.02
C ASN A 378 7.46 21.39 18.81
N VAL A 379 8.09 20.59 17.95
CA VAL A 379 7.70 19.19 17.74
C VAL A 379 8.20 18.38 18.95
N PRO A 380 7.30 17.74 19.72
CA PRO A 380 7.74 16.94 20.86
C PRO A 380 8.51 15.71 20.39
N GLU A 381 9.43 15.22 21.22
CA GLU A 381 10.20 13.99 20.95
C GLU A 381 9.26 12.80 20.69
N LYS A 382 8.15 12.72 21.42
CA LYS A 382 7.07 11.76 21.20
C LYS A 382 5.80 12.48 20.75
N LEU A 383 5.30 12.13 19.57
CA LEU A 383 4.05 12.66 19.04
C LEU A 383 2.84 12.02 19.74
N PRO A 384 1.66 12.67 19.73
CA PRO A 384 0.43 12.09 20.26
C PRO A 384 0.10 10.71 19.70
N PHE A 385 0.33 10.50 18.40
CA PHE A 385 0.18 9.21 17.75
C PHE A 385 1.13 8.15 18.30
N ASP A 386 2.41 8.50 18.53
CA ASP A 386 3.43 7.56 19.03
C ASP A 386 3.02 7.02 20.40
N LYS A 387 2.54 7.90 21.30
CA LYS A 387 2.04 7.50 22.63
C LYS A 387 0.87 6.53 22.55
N LYS A 388 -0.08 6.76 21.63
CA LYS A 388 -1.22 5.87 21.44
C LYS A 388 -0.79 4.51 20.90
N VAL A 389 0.15 4.48 19.96
CA VAL A 389 0.70 3.22 19.42
C VAL A 389 1.46 2.43 20.49
N GLU A 390 2.27 3.10 21.33
CA GLU A 390 3.00 2.48 22.44
C GLU A 390 2.07 1.84 23.50
N ALA A 391 0.83 2.32 23.62
CA ALA A 391 -0.17 1.79 24.53
C ALA A 391 -0.93 0.56 23.98
N LEU A 392 -0.72 0.19 22.71
CA LEU A 392 -1.39 -0.96 22.09
C LEU A 392 -0.65 -2.27 22.38
N GLU A 393 -1.42 -3.34 22.60
CA GLU A 393 -0.91 -4.70 22.45
C GLU A 393 -0.91 -5.05 20.96
N LEU A 394 0.27 -5.00 20.34
CA LEU A 394 0.43 -5.25 18.92
C LEU A 394 0.50 -6.75 18.62
N GLU A 395 -0.24 -7.17 17.60
CA GLU A 395 -0.14 -8.53 17.03
C GLU A 395 1.30 -8.84 16.60
N PRO A 396 1.84 -10.02 16.96
CA PRO A 396 3.17 -10.43 16.51
C PRO A 396 3.20 -10.71 15.00
N PRO A 397 4.41 -10.84 14.40
CA PRO A 397 4.53 -11.27 13.01
C PRO A 397 3.83 -12.61 12.78
N VAL A 398 3.05 -12.69 11.70
CA VAL A 398 2.39 -13.92 11.26
C VAL A 398 3.45 -14.89 10.77
N THR A 399 3.42 -16.10 11.34
CA THR A 399 4.31 -17.21 11.00
C THR A 399 3.57 -18.31 10.23
N PRO A 400 4.29 -19.19 9.51
CA PRO A 400 3.70 -20.29 8.76
C PRO A 400 2.76 -21.16 9.60
N LEU A 401 1.54 -21.38 9.10
CA LEU A 401 0.56 -22.28 9.71
C LEU A 401 1.16 -23.66 10.03
N ILE A 402 1.96 -24.21 9.11
CA ILE A 402 2.53 -25.57 9.24
C ILE A 402 3.48 -25.70 10.45
N LEU A 403 3.98 -24.59 10.98
CA LEU A 403 4.88 -24.54 12.14
C LEU A 403 4.16 -24.27 13.47
N GLN A 404 2.86 -24.01 13.43
CA GLN A 404 2.07 -23.88 14.65
C GLN A 404 1.78 -25.25 15.24
N ASP A 405 1.47 -25.33 16.54
CA ASP A 405 0.98 -26.56 17.14
C ASP A 405 -0.37 -26.98 16.52
N SER A 406 -0.76 -28.24 16.72
CA SER A 406 -1.96 -28.80 16.09
C SER A 406 -3.25 -28.09 16.50
N GLU A 407 -3.34 -27.59 17.73
CA GLU A 407 -4.52 -26.88 18.23
C GLU A 407 -4.66 -25.54 17.53
N GLU A 408 -3.58 -24.76 17.44
CA GLU A 408 -3.55 -23.49 16.73
C GLU A 408 -3.80 -23.67 15.22
N GLN A 409 -3.27 -24.74 14.63
CA GLN A 409 -3.55 -25.08 13.23
C GLN A 409 -5.04 -25.32 12.99
N MET A 410 -5.68 -26.11 13.86
CA MET A 410 -7.12 -26.38 13.78
C MET A 410 -7.93 -25.10 13.98
N ARG A 411 -7.59 -24.30 15.00
CA ARG A 411 -8.27 -23.04 15.32
C ARG A 411 -8.24 -22.06 14.15
N ARG A 412 -7.07 -21.81 13.55
CA ARG A 412 -6.94 -20.90 12.39
C ARG A 412 -7.74 -21.39 11.18
N ARG A 413 -7.65 -22.69 10.87
CA ARG A 413 -8.35 -23.29 9.74
C ARG A 413 -9.87 -23.27 9.93
N GLU A 414 -10.36 -23.61 11.12
CA GLU A 414 -11.79 -23.59 11.44
C GLU A 414 -12.34 -22.16 11.37
N ALA A 415 -11.67 -21.19 12.01
CA ALA A 415 -12.07 -19.79 11.97
C ALA A 415 -12.15 -19.26 10.53
N TYR A 416 -11.13 -19.55 9.72
CA TYR A 416 -11.09 -19.12 8.33
C TYR A 416 -12.10 -19.87 7.45
N PHE A 417 -12.32 -21.16 7.68
CA PHE A 417 -13.34 -21.94 6.98
C PHE A 417 -14.74 -21.43 7.27
N ARG A 418 -15.07 -21.16 8.54
CA ARG A 418 -16.34 -20.55 8.94
C ARG A 418 -16.56 -19.20 8.28
N TYR A 419 -15.54 -18.32 8.30
CA TYR A 419 -15.58 -17.06 7.57
C TYR A 419 -15.90 -17.24 6.08
N LEU A 420 -15.26 -18.19 5.40
CA LEU A 420 -15.53 -18.46 4.00
C LEU A 420 -16.97 -18.96 3.76
N VAL A 421 -17.49 -19.83 4.63
CA VAL A 421 -18.87 -20.34 4.54
C VAL A 421 -19.87 -19.19 4.70
N ASP A 422 -19.69 -18.37 5.74
CA ASP A 422 -20.58 -17.25 6.05
C ASP A 422 -20.53 -16.21 4.92
N ARG A 423 -19.33 -15.82 4.47
CA ARG A 423 -19.16 -14.86 3.38
C ARG A 423 -19.73 -15.37 2.06
N ASN A 424 -19.66 -16.68 1.79
CA ASN A 424 -20.28 -17.28 0.60
C ASN A 424 -21.81 -17.23 0.70
N ALA A 425 -22.38 -17.50 1.87
CA ALA A 425 -23.81 -17.38 2.11
C ALA A 425 -24.29 -15.93 1.90
N GLU A 426 -23.57 -14.95 2.45
CA GLU A 426 -23.83 -13.52 2.25
C GLU A 426 -23.77 -13.15 0.76
N LEU A 427 -22.69 -13.49 0.06
CA LEU A 427 -22.54 -13.17 -1.36
C LEU A 427 -23.63 -13.81 -2.23
N ARG A 428 -24.07 -15.02 -1.91
CA ARG A 428 -25.22 -15.66 -2.60
C ARG A 428 -26.51 -14.91 -2.35
N TRP A 429 -26.72 -14.41 -1.14
CA TRP A 429 -27.87 -13.59 -0.79
C TRP A 429 -27.83 -12.23 -1.51
N GLU A 430 -26.71 -11.52 -1.45
CA GLU A 430 -26.49 -10.24 -2.14
C GLU A 430 -26.74 -10.39 -3.65
N LEU A 431 -26.20 -11.45 -4.28
CA LEU A 431 -26.39 -11.73 -5.70
C LEU A 431 -27.87 -12.01 -6.02
N SER A 432 -28.58 -12.74 -5.17
CA SER A 432 -30.01 -13.02 -5.33
C SER A 432 -30.84 -11.74 -5.23
N ASP A 433 -30.52 -10.87 -4.27
CA ASP A 433 -31.19 -9.59 -4.08
C ASP A 433 -30.94 -8.63 -5.27
N GLU A 434 -29.69 -8.52 -5.74
CA GLU A 434 -29.36 -7.73 -6.92
C GLU A 434 -30.06 -8.26 -8.17
N ARG A 435 -30.14 -9.58 -8.37
CA ARG A 435 -30.93 -10.18 -9.46
C ARG A 435 -32.40 -9.77 -9.37
N ARG A 436 -33.00 -9.82 -8.17
CA ARG A 436 -34.40 -9.38 -7.96
C ARG A 436 -34.58 -7.89 -8.26
N LYS A 437 -33.66 -7.02 -7.82
CA LYS A 437 -33.69 -5.58 -8.11
C LYS A 437 -33.59 -5.30 -9.61
N VAL A 438 -32.68 -5.96 -10.31
CA VAL A 438 -32.51 -5.84 -11.76
C VAL A 438 -33.77 -6.30 -12.49
N SER A 439 -34.33 -7.46 -12.14
CA SER A 439 -35.60 -7.94 -12.71
C SER A 439 -36.73 -6.93 -12.51
N LYS A 440 -36.89 -6.38 -11.30
CA LYS A 440 -37.90 -5.32 -11.02
C LYS A 440 -37.66 -4.06 -11.87
N ARG A 441 -36.41 -3.62 -12.02
CA ARG A 441 -36.05 -2.45 -12.86
C ARG A 441 -36.37 -2.69 -14.34
N ILE A 442 -36.09 -3.88 -14.86
CA ILE A 442 -36.42 -4.29 -16.23
C ILE A 442 -37.93 -4.28 -16.43
N ILE A 443 -38.69 -4.94 -15.56
CA ILE A 443 -40.17 -4.96 -15.63
C ILE A 443 -40.73 -3.54 -15.58
N LYS A 444 -40.22 -2.67 -14.69
CA LYS A 444 -40.66 -1.27 -14.59
C LYS A 444 -40.35 -0.47 -15.86
N ARG A 445 -39.23 -0.73 -16.53
CA ARG A 445 -38.90 -0.09 -17.82
C ARG A 445 -39.81 -0.59 -18.95
N LEU A 446 -40.03 -1.91 -19.04
CA LEU A 446 -40.90 -2.50 -20.07
C LEU A 446 -42.34 -1.97 -19.96
N ARG A 447 -42.87 -1.81 -18.74
CA ARG A 447 -44.18 -1.19 -18.48
C ARG A 447 -44.31 0.28 -18.87
N ARG A 448 -43.24 0.96 -19.29
CA ARG A 448 -43.30 2.33 -19.82
C ARG A 448 -43.43 2.37 -21.35
N PHE A 449 -43.25 1.23 -22.01
CA PHE A 449 -43.39 1.06 -23.46
C PHE A 449 -44.68 0.31 -23.84
N LEU A 450 -45.42 -0.17 -22.85
CA LEU A 450 -46.81 -0.64 -22.93
C LEU A 450 -47.69 0.45 -22.33
#